data_AF-A0A023B2P1-F1
#
_entry.id   AF-A0A023B2P1-F1
#
_cell.length_a   1.000
_cell.length_b   1.000
_cell.length_c   1.000
_cell.angle_alpha   90.00
_cell.angle_beta   90.00
_cell.angle_gamma   90.00
#
_symmetry.space_group_name_H-M   'P 1'
#
loop_
_entity.id
_entity.type
_entity.pdbx_description
1 polymer ?
#
loop_
_entity_poly.entity_id
_entity_poly.type
_entity_poly.pdbx_seq_one_letter_code
_entity_poly.pdbx_strand_id
1 'polypeptide(L)'
;MINRVTLAGGCFWCHQEIFKNLRGVEECVVGYCGGVAGVVPTYETVDDTDHAEVVHIVYDDDLISLDQLFDAFFLVHDPTQLDRQGEDQGRQYRSAIFVHNAKDLQTAQDAIGRAKKLWEVEGAHIPRTVVTTVQLVPVSDFYRAEDYHQNFAVKNPKNEYCKRVVNEKVRDARKLLRDLMKPTSAPVPNRPELPAAESSESKQLPCN
;
A
#
# COMPACT_ATOMS: atom_id res chain seq x y z
N MET A 1 -12.55 6.15 15.54
CA MET A 1 -11.73 7.37 15.31
C MET A 1 -10.96 7.23 14.00
N ILE A 2 -10.84 8.30 13.19
CA ILE A 2 -10.12 8.25 11.90
C ILE A 2 -8.60 8.32 12.12
N ASN A 3 -7.89 7.30 11.62
CA ASN A 3 -6.43 7.16 11.67
C ASN A 3 -5.85 6.87 10.27
N ARG A 4 -4.52 6.86 10.17
CA ARG A 4 -3.78 6.66 8.90
C ARG A 4 -2.60 5.71 9.09
N VAL A 5 -2.35 4.88 8.09
CA VAL A 5 -1.15 4.05 7.98
C VAL A 5 -0.75 3.92 6.52
N THR A 6 0.55 3.80 6.24
CA THR A 6 1.08 3.62 4.88
C THR A 6 1.86 2.32 4.79
N LEU A 7 1.54 1.47 3.81
CA LEU A 7 2.06 0.10 3.71
C LEU A 7 2.67 -0.16 2.33
N ALA A 8 3.89 -0.71 2.28
CA ALA A 8 4.57 -1.17 1.08
C ALA A 8 4.69 -2.70 1.10
N GLY A 9 4.27 -3.38 0.03
CA GLY A 9 4.29 -4.85 -0.04
C GLY A 9 4.51 -5.41 -1.44
N GLY A 10 5.08 -4.63 -2.35
CA GLY A 10 5.13 -4.92 -3.79
C GLY A 10 4.15 -4.07 -4.58
N CYS A 11 3.81 -4.51 -5.80
CA CYS A 11 2.93 -3.75 -6.69
C CYS A 11 1.66 -3.23 -5.98
N PHE A 12 1.51 -1.92 -5.89
CA PHE A 12 0.44 -1.27 -5.13
C PHE A 12 -0.97 -1.48 -5.69
N TRP A 13 -1.12 -1.97 -6.95
CA TRP A 13 -2.43 -2.17 -7.57
C TRP A 13 -3.24 -3.27 -6.90
N CYS A 14 -2.58 -4.38 -6.52
CA CYS A 14 -3.24 -5.45 -5.80
C CYS A 14 -3.56 -5.05 -4.36
N HIS A 15 -2.64 -4.35 -3.69
CA HIS A 15 -2.84 -3.84 -2.34
C HIS A 15 -4.02 -2.88 -2.30
N GLN A 16 -4.13 -1.93 -3.23
CA GLN A 16 -5.26 -0.99 -3.26
C GLN A 16 -6.59 -1.71 -3.37
N GLU A 17 -6.71 -2.66 -4.30
CA GLU A 17 -7.94 -3.41 -4.50
C GLU A 17 -8.31 -4.28 -3.29
N ILE A 18 -7.32 -4.78 -2.54
CA ILE A 18 -7.56 -5.55 -1.32
C ILE A 18 -8.03 -4.63 -0.19
N PHE A 19 -7.21 -3.63 0.17
CA PHE A 19 -7.44 -2.81 1.37
C PHE A 19 -8.67 -1.92 1.24
N LYS A 20 -8.97 -1.38 0.05
CA LYS A 20 -10.16 -0.52 -0.13
C LYS A 20 -11.49 -1.24 0.16
N ASN A 21 -11.48 -2.58 0.11
CA ASN A 21 -12.64 -3.43 0.33
C ASN A 21 -12.75 -3.92 1.78
N LEU A 22 -11.79 -3.60 2.67
CA LEU A 22 -11.90 -3.91 4.10
C LEU A 22 -12.89 -2.98 4.79
N ARG A 23 -13.70 -3.52 5.71
CA ARG A 23 -14.60 -2.73 6.57
C ARG A 23 -13.78 -1.71 7.36
N GLY A 24 -14.36 -0.54 7.60
CA GLY A 24 -13.67 0.54 8.30
C GLY A 24 -12.60 1.27 7.48
N VAL A 25 -12.16 0.74 6.33
CA VAL A 25 -11.31 1.51 5.41
C VAL A 25 -12.17 2.52 4.64
N GLU A 26 -11.95 3.80 4.92
CA GLU A 26 -12.62 4.93 4.28
C GLU A 26 -11.97 5.29 2.95
N GLU A 27 -10.63 5.27 2.91
CA GLU A 27 -9.86 5.62 1.72
C GLU A 27 -8.61 4.74 1.61
N CYS A 28 -8.25 4.38 0.37
CA CYS A 28 -7.02 3.66 0.06
C CYS A 28 -6.44 4.19 -1.26
N VAL A 29 -5.35 4.94 -1.17
CA VAL A 29 -4.71 5.64 -2.29
C VAL A 29 -3.35 5.02 -2.56
N VAL A 30 -3.00 4.82 -3.83
CA VAL A 30 -1.64 4.37 -4.18
C VAL A 30 -0.68 5.54 -4.30
N GLY A 31 0.58 5.32 -3.97
CA GLY A 31 1.60 6.36 -4.04
C GLY A 31 2.98 5.85 -3.71
N TYR A 32 3.84 6.79 -3.32
CA TYR A 32 5.25 6.62 -3.07
C TYR A 32 5.61 7.16 -1.69
N CYS A 33 6.42 6.44 -0.91
CA CYS A 33 6.81 6.87 0.44
C CYS A 33 8.18 6.27 0.85
N GLY A 34 8.86 6.92 1.79
CA GLY A 34 10.05 6.38 2.45
C GLY A 34 11.32 6.36 1.60
N GLY A 35 11.39 7.25 0.60
CA GLY A 35 12.59 7.48 -0.20
C GLY A 35 13.35 8.72 0.26
N VAL A 36 14.04 9.38 -0.67
CA VAL A 36 14.83 10.59 -0.37
C VAL A 36 13.92 11.74 0.06
N ALA A 37 14.10 12.21 1.29
CA ALA A 37 13.29 13.29 1.86
C ALA A 37 13.31 14.56 1.00
N GLY A 38 12.12 15.13 0.76
CA GLY A 38 11.93 16.35 -0.01
C GLY A 38 12.01 16.18 -1.54
N VAL A 39 12.21 14.96 -2.03
CA VAL A 39 12.13 14.64 -3.46
C VAL A 39 10.73 14.13 -3.79
N VAL A 40 10.11 14.69 -4.82
CA VAL A 40 8.80 14.24 -5.30
C VAL A 40 9.02 13.17 -6.39
N PRO A 41 8.71 11.89 -6.13
CA PRO A 41 8.86 10.82 -7.13
C PRO A 41 7.72 10.83 -8.15
N THR A 42 8.02 10.34 -9.36
CA THR A 42 7.02 9.84 -10.33
C THR A 42 7.20 8.34 -10.49
N TYR A 43 6.30 7.69 -11.23
CA TYR A 43 6.46 6.27 -11.55
C TYR A 43 7.79 5.96 -12.24
N GLU A 44 8.28 6.87 -13.09
CA GLU A 44 9.53 6.71 -13.84
C GLU A 44 10.80 6.95 -13.00
N THR A 45 10.68 7.59 -11.83
CA THR A 45 11.84 7.95 -10.99
C THR A 45 11.79 7.29 -9.60
N VAL A 46 10.82 6.41 -9.36
CA VAL A 46 10.57 5.84 -8.03
C VAL A 46 11.77 5.04 -7.52
N ASP A 47 12.48 4.35 -8.42
CA ASP A 47 13.68 3.58 -8.14
C ASP A 47 14.89 4.48 -7.82
N ASP A 48 15.11 5.52 -8.62
CA ASP A 48 16.19 6.49 -8.44
C ASP A 48 16.05 7.30 -7.15
N THR A 49 14.81 7.54 -6.73
CA THR A 49 14.49 8.32 -5.52
C THR A 49 14.32 7.45 -4.26
N ASP A 50 14.55 6.14 -4.37
CA ASP A 50 14.45 5.14 -3.29
C ASP A 50 13.07 5.04 -2.61
N HIS A 51 12.02 5.53 -3.26
CA HIS A 51 10.66 5.42 -2.71
C HIS A 51 10.12 4.00 -2.88
N ALA A 52 9.22 3.59 -1.99
CA ALA A 52 8.44 2.37 -2.15
C ALA A 52 7.09 2.69 -2.79
N GLU A 53 6.60 1.80 -3.65
CA GLU A 53 5.18 1.73 -3.96
C GLU A 53 4.41 1.36 -2.69
N VAL A 54 3.43 2.20 -2.35
CA VAL A 54 2.65 2.08 -1.12
C VAL A 54 1.16 2.23 -1.38
N VAL A 55 0.38 1.71 -0.43
CA VAL A 55 -0.99 2.15 -0.18
C VAL A 55 -1.04 3.02 1.07
N HIS A 56 -1.62 4.20 0.95
CA HIS A 56 -1.98 5.08 2.06
C HIS A 56 -3.44 4.82 2.44
N ILE A 57 -3.65 4.36 3.67
CA ILE A 57 -4.95 3.88 4.16
C ILE A 57 -5.46 4.85 5.21
N VAL A 58 -6.65 5.40 4.97
CA VAL A 58 -7.45 6.13 5.96
C VAL A 58 -8.52 5.19 6.47
N TYR A 59 -8.59 4.98 7.79
CA TYR A 59 -9.48 3.99 8.38
C TYR A 59 -10.12 4.48 9.69
N ASP A 60 -11.29 3.95 9.99
CA ASP A 60 -11.97 4.11 11.27
C ASP A 60 -11.58 2.97 12.23
N ASP A 61 -10.82 3.33 13.26
CA ASP A 61 -10.29 2.41 14.27
C ASP A 61 -11.39 1.77 15.14
N ASP A 62 -12.61 2.31 15.11
CA ASP A 62 -13.78 1.71 15.79
C ASP A 62 -14.34 0.51 14.99
N LEU A 63 -13.99 0.38 13.70
CA LEU A 63 -14.50 -0.65 12.79
C LEU A 63 -13.43 -1.66 12.35
N ILE A 64 -12.18 -1.21 12.24
CA ILE A 64 -11.01 -2.03 11.94
C ILE A 64 -9.81 -1.53 12.72
N SER A 65 -9.19 -2.40 13.52
CA SER A 65 -8.02 -2.00 14.30
C SER A 65 -6.75 -1.94 13.44
N LEU A 66 -5.75 -1.19 13.90
CA LEU A 66 -4.43 -1.19 13.28
C LEU A 66 -3.79 -2.60 13.23
N ASP A 67 -3.96 -3.40 14.28
CA ASP A 67 -3.50 -4.79 14.28
C ASP A 67 -4.15 -5.63 13.18
N GLN A 68 -5.45 -5.45 12.93
CA GLN A 68 -6.16 -6.15 11.85
C GLN A 68 -5.65 -5.73 10.47
N LEU A 69 -5.31 -4.45 10.28
CA LEU A 69 -4.68 -3.98 9.05
C LEU A 69 -3.29 -4.59 8.84
N PHE A 70 -2.48 -4.70 9.90
CA PHE A 70 -1.17 -5.33 9.80
C PHE A 70 -1.26 -6.84 9.60
N ASP A 71 -2.18 -7.53 10.27
CA ASP A 71 -2.41 -8.96 10.05
C ASP A 71 -2.87 -9.20 8.59
N ALA A 72 -3.77 -8.36 8.07
CA ALA A 72 -4.16 -8.39 6.66
C ALA A 72 -2.97 -8.16 5.72
N PHE A 73 -2.11 -7.17 6.03
CA PHE A 73 -0.90 -6.89 5.27
C PHE A 73 0.01 -8.11 5.18
N PHE A 74 0.32 -8.76 6.30
CA PHE A 74 1.18 -9.95 6.32
C PHE A 74 0.56 -11.22 5.73
N LEU A 75 -0.74 -11.21 5.43
CA LEU A 75 -1.43 -12.31 4.75
C LEU A 75 -1.46 -12.18 3.21
N VAL A 76 -1.25 -10.97 2.67
CA VAL A 76 -1.49 -10.68 1.24
C VAL A 76 -0.24 -10.38 0.42
N HIS A 77 0.93 -10.34 1.05
CA HIS A 77 2.23 -10.28 0.39
C HIS A 77 3.21 -11.25 1.07
N ASP A 78 4.30 -11.62 0.40
CA ASP A 78 5.38 -12.39 1.00
C ASP A 78 6.37 -11.42 1.70
N PRO A 79 6.42 -11.36 3.04
CA PRO A 79 7.27 -10.42 3.77
C PRO A 79 8.71 -10.92 3.91
N THR A 80 9.06 -12.03 3.26
CA THR A 80 10.39 -12.66 3.36
C THR A 80 11.25 -12.45 2.11
N GLN A 81 10.69 -11.73 1.12
CA GLN A 81 11.39 -11.36 -0.09
C GLN A 81 11.98 -9.96 0.06
N LEU A 82 13.31 -9.90 0.14
CA LEU A 82 14.04 -8.64 0.18
C LEU A 82 13.96 -7.94 -1.18
N ASP A 83 13.50 -6.68 -1.17
CA ASP A 83 13.42 -5.79 -2.33
C ASP A 83 12.76 -6.43 -3.56
N ARG A 84 11.72 -7.24 -3.32
CA ARG A 84 10.98 -7.97 -4.35
C ARG A 84 9.60 -8.40 -3.85
N GLN A 85 8.65 -8.54 -4.77
CA GLN A 85 7.43 -9.29 -4.55
C GLN A 85 7.04 -10.14 -5.77
N GLY A 86 7.28 -11.45 -5.70
CA GLY A 86 7.09 -12.34 -6.84
C GLY A 86 8.08 -11.99 -7.95
N GLU A 87 7.57 -11.68 -9.14
CA GLU A 87 8.39 -11.29 -10.30
C GLU A 87 8.80 -9.82 -10.28
N ASP A 88 8.15 -8.99 -9.45
CA ASP A 88 8.41 -7.54 -9.36
C ASP A 88 9.65 -7.31 -8.48
N GLN A 89 10.77 -6.90 -9.10
CA GLN A 89 12.08 -6.77 -8.48
C GLN A 89 12.52 -5.31 -8.36
N GLY A 90 13.06 -4.94 -7.21
CA GLY A 90 13.58 -3.61 -6.93
C GLY A 90 13.11 -3.07 -5.57
N ARG A 91 13.87 -2.11 -5.02
CA ARG A 91 13.59 -1.51 -3.70
C ARG A 91 12.23 -0.82 -3.63
N GLN A 92 11.67 -0.39 -4.76
CA GLN A 92 10.32 0.13 -4.84
C GLN A 92 9.24 -0.91 -4.46
N TYR A 93 9.56 -2.20 -4.51
CA TYR A 93 8.66 -3.30 -4.15
C TYR A 93 8.95 -3.90 -2.77
N ARG A 94 9.80 -3.26 -1.95
CA ARG A 94 10.17 -3.73 -0.62
C ARG A 94 8.96 -3.85 0.31
N SER A 95 9.07 -4.74 1.30
CA SER A 95 8.12 -4.79 2.41
C SER A 95 8.46 -3.74 3.47
N ALA A 96 7.56 -2.79 3.73
CA ALA A 96 7.75 -1.74 4.73
C ALA A 96 6.43 -1.26 5.33
N ILE A 97 6.48 -0.86 6.60
CA ILE A 97 5.40 -0.23 7.34
C ILE A 97 5.82 1.19 7.70
N PHE A 98 5.02 2.16 7.29
CA PHE A 98 5.23 3.57 7.59
C PHE A 98 4.09 4.03 8.52
N VAL A 99 4.45 4.31 9.77
CA VAL A 99 3.52 4.83 10.78
C VAL A 99 3.67 6.33 10.90
N HIS A 100 2.60 7.00 11.31
CA HIS A 100 2.54 8.47 11.34
C HIS A 100 2.50 9.08 12.74
N ASN A 101 2.65 8.24 13.76
CA ASN A 101 2.73 8.65 15.15
C ASN A 101 3.55 7.61 15.94
N ALA A 102 4.07 8.02 17.10
CA ALA A 102 4.93 7.16 17.90
C ALA A 102 4.18 6.01 18.60
N LYS A 103 2.86 6.14 18.86
CA LYS A 103 2.08 5.08 19.53
C LYS A 103 1.96 3.83 18.66
N ASP A 104 1.94 4.00 17.33
CA ASP A 104 1.73 2.91 16.38
C ASP A 104 3.02 2.11 16.09
N LEU A 105 4.19 2.62 16.52
CA LEU A 105 5.48 1.93 16.33
C LEU A 105 5.51 0.57 17.03
N GLN A 106 5.04 0.50 18.28
CA GLN A 106 5.03 -0.76 19.01
C GLN A 106 4.07 -1.76 18.35
N THR A 107 2.89 -1.31 17.94
CA THR A 107 1.91 -2.14 17.24
C THR A 107 2.48 -2.74 15.95
N ALA A 108 3.24 -1.94 15.17
CA ALA A 108 3.90 -2.43 13.96
C ALA A 108 5.00 -3.46 14.27
N GLN A 109 5.79 -3.24 15.33
CA GLN A 109 6.82 -4.19 15.78
C GLN A 109 6.20 -5.51 16.27
N ASP A 110 5.10 -5.43 17.02
CA ASP A 110 4.36 -6.59 17.50
C ASP A 110 3.78 -7.39 16.33
N ALA A 111 3.25 -6.70 15.32
CA ALA A 111 2.77 -7.34 14.10
C ALA A 111 3.88 -8.05 13.33
N ILE A 112 5.09 -7.46 13.22
CA ILE A 112 6.27 -8.17 12.68
C ILE A 112 6.57 -9.42 13.52
N GLY A 113 6.50 -9.33 14.85
CA GLY A 113 6.68 -10.47 15.74
C GLY A 113 5.67 -11.59 15.47
N ARG A 114 4.40 -11.26 15.23
CA ARG A 114 3.37 -12.22 14.81
C ARG A 114 3.67 -12.80 13.42
N ALA A 115 4.07 -11.96 12.47
CA ALA A 115 4.43 -12.39 11.13
C ALA A 115 5.62 -13.36 11.12
N LYS A 116 6.64 -13.13 11.96
CA LYS A 116 7.78 -14.05 12.10
C LYS A 116 7.33 -15.45 12.52
N LYS A 117 6.44 -15.55 13.51
CA LYS A 117 5.88 -16.85 13.95
C LYS A 117 5.11 -17.57 12.83
N LEU A 118 4.52 -16.82 11.91
CA LEU A 118 3.75 -17.37 10.79
C LEU A 118 4.64 -17.79 9.61
N TRP A 119 5.67 -16.99 9.29
CA TRP A 119 6.44 -17.10 8.05
C TRP A 119 7.81 -17.75 8.22
N GLU A 120 8.42 -17.70 9.40
CA GLU A 120 9.75 -18.27 9.68
C GLU A 120 9.61 -19.70 10.22
N VAL A 121 9.27 -20.64 9.34
CA VAL A 121 9.09 -22.06 9.69
C VAL A 121 10.44 -22.74 9.92
N GLU A 122 10.66 -23.27 11.12
CA GLU A 122 11.84 -24.07 11.45
C GLU A 122 11.91 -25.34 10.59
N GLY A 123 13.09 -25.64 10.05
CA GLY A 123 13.31 -26.81 9.20
C GLY A 123 12.85 -26.65 7.74
N ALA A 124 12.41 -25.45 7.32
CA ALA A 124 12.16 -25.16 5.91
C ALA A 124 13.45 -25.33 5.08
N HIS A 125 13.33 -25.94 3.88
CA HIS A 125 14.48 -26.16 2.99
C HIS A 125 15.16 -24.86 2.56
N ILE A 126 14.38 -23.78 2.43
CA ILE A 126 14.85 -22.43 2.17
C ILE A 126 14.54 -21.61 3.42
N PRO A 127 15.56 -21.04 4.10
CA PRO A 127 15.34 -20.15 5.22
C PRO A 127 14.45 -18.98 4.81
N ARG A 128 13.42 -18.72 5.60
CA ARG A 128 12.52 -17.58 5.43
C ARG A 128 12.76 -16.65 6.61
N THR A 129 13.07 -15.39 6.33
CA THR A 129 13.22 -14.36 7.35
C THR A 129 12.35 -13.18 6.97
N VAL A 130 11.53 -12.71 7.89
CA VAL A 130 10.72 -11.50 7.67
C VAL A 130 11.65 -10.29 7.58
N VAL A 131 11.65 -9.62 6.43
CA VAL A 131 12.52 -8.47 6.13
C VAL A 131 11.81 -7.12 6.22
N THR A 132 10.53 -7.13 6.60
CA THR A 132 9.71 -5.92 6.73
C THR A 132 10.34 -4.90 7.67
N THR A 133 10.46 -3.66 7.21
CA THR A 133 10.95 -2.53 8.02
C THR A 133 9.80 -1.72 8.61
N VAL A 134 10.04 -1.00 9.70
CA VAL A 134 9.09 -0.03 10.29
C VAL A 134 9.76 1.33 10.38
N GLN A 135 9.08 2.37 9.93
CA GLN A 135 9.59 3.74 9.96
C GLN A 135 8.50 4.70 10.46
N LEU A 136 8.90 5.64 11.34
CA LEU A 136 8.05 6.77 11.73
C LEU A 136 8.29 7.91 10.73
N VAL A 137 7.26 8.26 9.95
CA VAL A 137 7.32 9.31 8.93
C VAL A 137 6.14 10.27 9.07
N PRO A 138 6.31 11.57 8.79
CA PRO A 138 5.18 12.49 8.79
C PRO A 138 4.20 12.09 7.67
N VAL A 139 2.91 12.38 7.86
CA VAL A 139 1.87 12.11 6.84
C VAL A 139 2.20 12.81 5.51
N SER A 140 2.94 13.92 5.54
CA SER A 140 3.38 14.66 4.37
C SER A 140 4.46 13.96 3.53
N ASP A 141 5.06 12.87 4.01
CA ASP A 141 6.06 12.08 3.27
C ASP A 141 5.44 11.03 2.34
N PHE A 142 4.12 11.09 2.17
CA PHE A 142 3.38 10.33 1.17
C PHE A 142 3.15 11.20 -0.08
N TYR A 143 3.63 10.70 -1.23
CA TYR A 143 3.39 11.30 -2.54
C TYR A 143 2.38 10.44 -3.30
N ARG A 144 1.20 11.01 -3.59
CA ARG A 144 0.16 10.32 -4.36
C ARG A 144 0.69 10.00 -5.77
N ALA A 145 0.52 8.74 -6.20
CA ALA A 145 0.83 8.35 -7.58
C ALA A 145 -0.20 8.89 -8.56
N GLU A 146 0.21 9.00 -9.81
CA GLU A 146 -0.55 9.52 -10.93
C GLU A 146 -1.92 8.84 -11.06
N ASP A 147 -2.93 9.58 -11.54
CA ASP A 147 -4.32 9.11 -11.52
C ASP A 147 -4.58 7.86 -12.36
N TYR A 148 -3.71 7.56 -13.31
CA TYR A 148 -3.80 6.33 -14.09
C TYR A 148 -3.48 5.08 -13.24
N HIS A 149 -2.69 5.20 -12.18
CA HIS A 149 -2.43 4.10 -11.22
C HIS A 149 -3.57 3.91 -10.22
N GLN A 150 -4.37 4.94 -9.97
CA GLN A 150 -5.47 4.87 -9.01
C GLN A 150 -6.59 3.98 -9.55
N ASN A 151 -7.00 2.98 -8.77
CA ASN A 151 -7.97 1.95 -9.15
C ASN A 151 -7.60 1.22 -10.44
N PHE A 152 -6.30 0.99 -10.68
CA PHE A 152 -5.79 0.45 -11.95
C PHE A 152 -6.48 -0.84 -12.38
N ALA A 153 -6.65 -1.82 -11.48
CA ALA A 153 -7.27 -3.11 -11.80
C ALA A 153 -8.74 -2.98 -12.23
N VAL A 154 -9.48 -2.02 -11.66
CA VAL A 154 -10.87 -1.73 -12.02
C VAL A 154 -10.95 -1.02 -13.36
N LYS A 155 -10.06 -0.05 -13.59
CA LYS A 155 -9.98 0.72 -14.85
C LYS A 155 -9.49 -0.14 -16.02
N ASN A 156 -8.67 -1.17 -15.74
CA ASN A 156 -7.98 -1.97 -16.76
C ASN A 156 -8.25 -3.48 -16.62
N PRO A 157 -9.52 -3.94 -16.67
CA PRO A 157 -9.86 -5.35 -16.40
C PRO A 157 -9.28 -6.34 -17.44
N LYS A 158 -8.87 -5.85 -18.61
CA LYS A 158 -8.26 -6.64 -19.68
C LYS A 158 -6.73 -6.68 -19.62
N ASN A 159 -6.09 -5.91 -18.74
CA ASN A 159 -4.64 -5.87 -18.61
C ASN A 159 -4.10 -7.25 -18.17
N GLU A 160 -3.09 -7.75 -18.88
CA GLU A 160 -2.56 -9.09 -18.66
C GLU A 160 -1.86 -9.26 -17.31
N TYR A 161 -1.15 -8.23 -16.83
CA TYR A 161 -0.57 -8.23 -15.50
C TYR A 161 -1.67 -8.31 -14.43
N CYS A 162 -2.76 -7.56 -14.59
CA CYS A 162 -3.90 -7.65 -13.68
C CYS A 162 -4.53 -9.03 -13.67
N LYS A 163 -4.71 -9.66 -14.83
CA LYS A 163 -5.28 -11.02 -14.92
C LYS A 163 -4.41 -12.06 -14.22
N ARG A 164 -3.10 -11.98 -14.41
CA ARG A 164 -2.16 -12.99 -13.93
C ARG A 164 -1.75 -12.82 -12.48
N VAL A 165 -1.59 -11.58 -12.01
CA VAL A 165 -1.02 -11.29 -10.70
C VAL A 165 -2.06 -10.69 -9.76
N VAL A 166 -2.72 -9.61 -10.18
CA VAL A 166 -3.62 -8.84 -9.29
C VAL A 166 -4.88 -9.64 -8.95
N ASN A 167 -5.57 -10.18 -9.95
CA ASN A 167 -6.87 -10.84 -9.76
C ASN A 167 -6.76 -12.09 -8.89
N GLU A 168 -5.69 -12.87 -9.04
CA GLU A 168 -5.40 -14.02 -8.19
C GLU A 168 -5.17 -13.62 -6.74
N LYS A 169 -4.27 -12.64 -6.50
CA LYS A 169 -4.01 -12.12 -5.15
C LYS A 169 -5.26 -11.56 -4.50
N VAL A 170 -6.05 -10.76 -5.21
CA VAL A 170 -7.31 -10.19 -4.71
C VAL A 170 -8.32 -11.28 -4.38
N ARG A 171 -8.47 -12.30 -5.23
CA ARG A 171 -9.37 -13.44 -4.98
C ARG A 171 -8.99 -14.17 -3.70
N ASP A 172 -7.71 -14.47 -3.51
CA ASP A 172 -7.27 -15.25 -2.35
C ASP A 172 -7.27 -14.41 -1.08
N ALA A 173 -6.92 -13.13 -1.15
CA ALA A 173 -7.10 -12.17 -0.07
C ALA A 173 -8.57 -12.06 0.38
N ARG A 174 -9.54 -12.02 -0.55
CA ARG A 174 -10.97 -12.01 -0.20
C ARG A 174 -11.43 -13.27 0.53
N LYS A 175 -10.78 -14.42 0.30
CA LYS A 175 -11.07 -15.65 1.04
C LYS A 175 -10.49 -15.58 2.45
N LEU A 176 -9.24 -15.16 2.57
CA LEU A 176 -8.50 -15.07 3.84
C LEU A 176 -9.09 -14.00 4.77
N LEU A 177 -9.49 -12.86 4.20
CA LEU A 177 -9.94 -11.68 4.93
C LEU A 177 -11.45 -11.52 4.92
N ARG A 178 -12.21 -12.60 4.66
CA ARG A 178 -13.66 -12.56 4.50
C ARG A 178 -14.37 -11.82 5.64
N ASP A 179 -13.95 -12.07 6.86
CA ASP A 179 -14.56 -11.49 8.06
C ASP A 179 -14.24 -10.00 8.24
N LEU A 180 -13.21 -9.50 7.55
CA LEU A 180 -12.83 -8.10 7.52
C LEU A 180 -13.35 -7.36 6.30
N MET A 181 -13.99 -8.02 5.33
CA MET A 181 -14.52 -7.35 4.14
C MET A 181 -15.72 -6.46 4.47
N LYS A 182 -15.89 -5.39 3.69
CA LYS A 182 -17.13 -4.60 3.67
C LYS A 182 -18.31 -5.53 3.38
N PRO A 183 -19.48 -5.33 4.00
CA PRO A 183 -20.69 -6.05 3.61
C PRO A 183 -20.93 -5.81 2.13
N THR A 184 -21.28 -6.87 1.38
CA THR A 184 -21.68 -6.74 -0.03
C THR A 184 -22.90 -5.82 -0.09
N SER A 185 -22.66 -4.56 -0.38
CA SER A 185 -23.68 -3.53 -0.59
C SER A 185 -23.52 -3.00 -2.01
N ALA A 186 -24.66 -2.76 -2.64
CA ALA A 186 -24.80 -2.27 -4.02
C ALA A 186 -24.01 -0.94 -4.24
N PRO A 187 -23.78 -0.51 -5.50
CA PRO A 187 -22.74 0.46 -5.84
C PRO A 187 -22.88 1.78 -5.08
N VAL A 188 -21.76 2.25 -4.53
CA VAL A 188 -21.67 3.53 -3.82
C VAL A 188 -21.89 4.68 -4.82
N PRO A 189 -22.79 5.65 -4.53
CA PRO A 189 -23.00 6.80 -5.41
C PRO A 189 -21.78 7.73 -5.41
N ASN A 190 -21.47 8.26 -6.61
CA ASN A 190 -20.38 9.20 -6.88
C ASN A 190 -20.23 10.26 -5.79
N ARG A 191 -19.10 10.22 -5.08
CA ARG A 191 -18.63 11.33 -4.23
C ARG A 191 -17.69 12.20 -5.09
N PRO A 192 -17.81 13.53 -5.07
CA PRO A 192 -16.95 14.41 -5.86
C PRO A 192 -15.49 14.25 -5.46
N GLU A 193 -14.63 14.11 -6.46
CA GLU A 193 -13.17 14.06 -6.31
C GLU A 193 -12.65 15.34 -5.66
N LEU A 194 -11.64 15.19 -4.79
CA LEU A 194 -10.88 16.33 -4.27
C LEU A 194 -10.28 17.10 -5.47
N PRO A 195 -10.30 18.45 -5.45
CA PRO A 195 -9.79 19.23 -6.56
C PRO A 195 -8.30 18.92 -6.74
N ALA A 196 -7.93 18.59 -7.98
CA ALA A 196 -6.55 18.49 -8.40
C ALA A 196 -5.84 19.82 -8.09
N ALA A 197 -4.63 19.74 -7.53
CA ALA A 197 -3.79 20.91 -7.37
C ALA A 197 -3.53 21.50 -8.77
N GLU A 198 -3.97 22.74 -8.98
CA GLU A 198 -3.73 23.49 -10.21
C GLU A 198 -2.23 23.55 -10.48
N SER A 199 -1.79 22.94 -11.59
CA SER A 199 -0.46 23.13 -12.14
C SER A 199 -0.33 24.59 -12.56
N SER A 200 0.53 25.35 -11.88
CA SER A 200 0.87 26.71 -12.27
C SER A 200 1.49 26.71 -13.67
N GLU A 201 0.72 27.13 -14.66
CA GLU A 201 1.22 27.40 -16.01
C GLU A 201 2.32 28.46 -15.95
N SER A 202 3.44 28.11 -16.57
CA SER A 202 4.59 28.95 -16.81
C SER A 202 4.17 30.14 -17.69
N LYS A 203 4.17 31.34 -17.11
CA LYS A 203 4.08 32.59 -17.87
C LYS A 203 5.31 32.70 -18.77
N GLN A 204 5.12 32.45 -20.07
CA GLN A 204 6.03 32.95 -21.11
C GLN A 204 5.95 34.48 -21.14
N LEU A 205 7.05 35.13 -20.75
CA LEU A 205 7.29 36.55 -20.99
C LEU A 205 7.77 36.71 -22.45
N PRO A 206 7.20 37.64 -23.24
CA PRO A 206 7.75 37.94 -24.55
C PRO A 206 9.02 38.81 -24.40
N CYS A 207 10.06 38.44 -25.15
CA CYS A 207 11.23 39.26 -25.40
C CYS A 207 10.82 40.61 -26.02
N ASN A 208 11.38 41.70 -25.48
CA ASN A 208 11.65 42.95 -26.18
C ASN A 208 13.09 43.35 -25.91
#